data_AF-A0A352N385-F1
#
_entry.id   AF-A0A352N385-F1
#
_cell.length_a   1.000
_cell.length_b   1.000
_cell.length_c   1.000
_cell.angle_alpha   90.00
_cell.angle_beta   90.00
_cell.angle_gamma   90.00
#
_symmetry.space_group_name_H-M   'P 1'
#
loop_
_entity.id
_entity.type
_entity.pdbx_description
1 polymer ?
#
loop_
_entity_poly.entity_id
_entity_poly.type
_entity_poly.pdbx_seq_one_letter_code
_entity_poly.pdbx_strand_id
1 'polypeptide(L)'
;MPFRILLQERHQQRLAHGSRHKEAGGRFREGASGVQVEVRKFGNAKVRKFKTNKNMDNREFKLSLEKRTKAFAIAIVQFCIYLRKLNLPEALINQLLKAGTAIGSNYREANRAESKKDFIHKIGIVEKEASETEFWLEVIDESRILDKTASEELTPLLKESKELLALFTSISKNSKRKEEVREFESA
;
A
#
# COMPACT_ATOMS: atom_id res chain seq x y z
N MET A 1 5.48 -10.99 56.45
CA MET A 1 6.17 -12.18 55.92
C MET A 1 6.41 -12.02 54.42
N PRO A 2 7.64 -11.71 53.97
CA PRO A 2 8.10 -12.08 52.63
C PRO A 2 9.34 -12.98 52.68
N PHE A 3 9.39 -13.94 51.76
CA PHE A 3 10.37 -15.03 51.68
C PHE A 3 11.50 -14.73 50.69
N ARG A 4 12.69 -15.26 51.03
CA ARG A 4 13.71 -15.90 50.18
C ARG A 4 15.01 -15.12 49.88
N ILE A 5 16.09 -15.74 50.34
CA ILE A 5 17.51 -15.35 50.32
C ILE A 5 18.29 -16.49 49.59
N LEU A 6 19.52 -16.18 49.14
CA LEU A 6 20.73 -17.04 48.94
C LEU A 6 20.87 -17.73 47.55
N LEU A 7 22.04 -17.91 46.92
CA LEU A 7 23.47 -17.58 47.19
C LEU A 7 24.31 -17.92 45.93
N GLN A 8 25.33 -17.09 45.67
CA GLN A 8 26.75 -17.41 45.40
C GLN A 8 27.25 -18.06 44.09
N GLU A 9 28.36 -17.46 43.66
CA GLU A 9 29.19 -17.62 42.46
C GLU A 9 30.10 -18.86 42.45
N ARG A 10 30.54 -19.30 41.25
CA ARG A 10 31.77 -20.07 41.04
C ARG A 10 32.48 -19.71 39.71
N HIS A 11 33.64 -19.07 39.86
CA HIS A 11 34.97 -19.39 39.30
C HIS A 11 35.16 -20.00 37.89
N GLN A 12 35.91 -19.22 37.10
CA GLN A 12 36.98 -19.49 36.13
C GLN A 12 37.61 -20.90 35.90
N GLN A 13 38.09 -21.04 34.63
CA GLN A 13 39.25 -21.77 34.08
C GLN A 13 39.08 -23.18 33.48
N ARG A 14 39.37 -23.31 32.17
CA ARG A 14 40.24 -24.35 31.58
C ARG A 14 40.70 -24.02 30.15
N LEU A 15 42.00 -24.21 29.91
CA LEU A 15 42.74 -24.12 28.64
C LEU A 15 42.68 -25.46 27.88
N ALA A 16 42.76 -25.45 26.54
CA ALA A 16 43.70 -26.23 25.71
C ALA A 16 43.23 -26.47 24.25
N HIS A 17 44.23 -26.52 23.37
CA HIS A 17 44.30 -26.77 21.92
C HIS A 17 43.32 -27.75 21.25
N GLY A 18 43.08 -27.51 19.94
CA GLY A 18 42.73 -28.60 19.02
C GLY A 18 42.17 -28.19 17.64
N SER A 19 43.07 -28.08 16.66
CA SER A 19 42.93 -28.62 15.29
C SER A 19 42.00 -27.98 14.24
N ARG A 20 42.64 -27.69 13.09
CA ARG A 20 42.09 -27.37 11.77
C ARG A 20 41.02 -28.37 11.33
N HIS A 21 39.92 -27.90 10.71
CA HIS A 21 39.26 -28.62 9.62
C HIS A 21 38.46 -27.67 8.72
N LYS A 22 38.89 -27.63 7.45
CA LYS A 22 38.19 -27.53 6.16
C LYS A 22 36.99 -26.58 5.96
N GLU A 23 37.10 -25.91 4.82
CA GLU A 23 36.08 -25.18 4.07
C GLU A 23 34.72 -25.91 3.98
N ALA A 24 33.64 -25.14 4.11
CA ALA A 24 32.38 -25.44 3.45
C ALA A 24 31.66 -24.11 3.17
N GLY A 25 31.66 -23.71 1.89
CA GLY A 25 30.79 -22.67 1.38
C GLY A 25 29.33 -23.06 1.59
N GLY A 26 28.71 -22.47 2.60
CA GLY A 26 27.28 -22.59 2.84
C GLY A 26 26.49 -21.72 1.87
N ARG A 27 26.08 -22.31 0.73
CA ARG A 27 25.05 -21.78 -0.15
C ARG A 27 23.71 -21.86 0.58
N PHE A 28 23.37 -20.84 1.37
CA PHE A 28 22.05 -20.75 1.98
C PHE A 28 21.01 -20.38 0.92
N ARG A 29 19.97 -21.23 0.86
CA ARG A 29 18.87 -21.20 -0.10
C ARG A 29 18.21 -19.82 -0.18
N GLU A 30 18.03 -19.33 -1.40
CA GLU A 30 17.19 -18.18 -1.74
C GLU A 30 15.74 -18.45 -1.29
N GLY A 31 15.28 -17.64 -0.33
CA GLY A 31 13.87 -17.52 0.04
C GLY A 31 13.34 -16.18 -0.45
N ALA A 32 12.50 -16.24 -1.48
CA ALA A 32 11.51 -15.25 -1.93
C ALA A 32 11.48 -13.89 -1.21
N SER A 33 12.43 -13.01 -1.52
CA SER A 33 12.26 -11.56 -1.60
C SER A 33 13.57 -11.01 -2.18
N GLY A 34 13.50 -10.13 -3.18
CA GLY A 34 14.65 -9.63 -3.95
C GLY A 34 15.63 -8.73 -3.18
N VAL A 35 16.01 -9.13 -1.97
CA VAL A 35 16.94 -8.43 -1.08
C VAL A 35 18.33 -9.04 -1.25
N GLN A 36 19.22 -8.32 -1.94
CA GLN A 36 20.66 -8.65 -1.91
C GLN A 36 21.29 -8.03 -0.66
N VAL A 37 21.95 -8.88 0.14
CA VAL A 37 22.70 -8.45 1.32
C VAL A 37 24.15 -8.23 0.92
N GLU A 38 24.57 -6.97 0.81
CA GLU A 38 25.97 -6.62 0.59
C GLU A 38 26.65 -6.37 1.95
N VAL A 39 27.64 -7.19 2.30
CA VAL A 39 28.42 -7.02 3.53
C VAL A 39 29.66 -6.19 3.20
N ARG A 40 29.70 -4.94 3.66
CA ARG A 40 30.91 -4.11 3.61
C ARG A 40 31.54 -4.01 5.00
N LYS A 41 32.88 -4.08 5.06
CA LYS A 41 33.62 -3.79 6.30
C LYS A 41 33.68 -2.28 6.50
N PHE A 42 33.24 -1.80 7.65
CA PHE A 42 33.50 -0.45 8.14
C PHE A 42 34.30 -0.60 9.44
N GLY A 43 35.61 -0.39 9.35
CA GLY A 43 36.53 -0.74 10.44
C GLY A 43 36.45 -2.23 10.81
N ASN A 44 36.46 -2.52 12.12
CA ASN A 44 36.37 -3.89 12.65
C ASN A 44 34.93 -4.44 12.79
N ALA A 45 33.91 -3.67 12.41
CA ALA A 45 32.51 -4.10 12.48
C ALA A 45 31.95 -4.45 11.08
N LYS A 46 31.24 -5.58 10.99
CA LYS A 46 30.44 -5.94 9.81
C LYS A 46 29.07 -5.27 9.93
N VAL A 47 28.82 -4.26 9.11
CA VAL A 47 27.50 -3.61 9.03
C VAL A 47 26.75 -4.19 7.84
N ARG A 48 25.53 -4.69 8.08
CA ARG A 48 24.62 -5.14 7.02
C ARG A 48 23.83 -3.93 6.53
N LYS A 49 24.09 -3.47 5.29
CA LYS A 49 23.18 -2.55 4.61
C LYS A 49 22.18 -3.35 3.80
N PHE A 50 20.90 -3.11 4.04
CA PHE A 50 19.83 -3.61 3.20
C PHE A 50 19.70 -2.67 2.00
N LYS A 51 20.02 -3.16 0.79
CA LYS A 51 19.63 -2.50 -0.45
C LYS A 51 18.26 -3.03 -0.83
N THR A 52 17.21 -2.20 -0.71
CA THR A 52 15.92 -2.49 -1.33
C THR A 52 16.07 -2.34 -2.83
N ASN A 53 15.92 -3.44 -3.58
CA ASN A 53 15.88 -3.43 -5.03
C ASN A 53 14.52 -2.85 -5.46
N LYS A 54 14.43 -1.53 -5.65
CA LYS A 54 13.22 -0.88 -6.17
C LYS A 54 13.16 -1.10 -7.68
N ASN A 55 12.63 -2.25 -8.08
CA ASN A 55 11.98 -2.45 -9.37
C ASN A 55 10.82 -3.43 -9.12
N MET A 56 9.69 -2.90 -8.62
CA MET A 56 8.44 -3.68 -8.67
C MET A 56 8.11 -3.91 -10.13
N ASP A 57 7.85 -5.15 -10.51
CA ASP A 57 7.35 -5.46 -11.84
C ASP A 57 5.94 -4.86 -12.03
N ASN A 58 5.60 -4.53 -13.28
CA ASN A 58 4.31 -3.93 -13.64
C ASN A 58 3.12 -4.82 -13.21
N ARG A 59 3.30 -6.15 -13.24
CA ARG A 59 2.26 -7.08 -12.77
C ARG A 59 2.06 -6.99 -11.26
N GLU A 60 3.14 -6.89 -10.50
CA GLU A 60 3.09 -6.73 -9.04
C GLU A 60 2.44 -5.40 -8.66
N PHE A 61 2.79 -4.32 -9.36
CA PHE A 61 2.17 -3.02 -9.16
C PHE A 61 0.65 -3.06 -9.40
N LYS A 62 0.20 -3.65 -10.51
CA LYS A 62 -1.24 -3.80 -10.80
C LYS A 62 -1.98 -4.56 -9.71
N LEU A 63 -1.45 -5.71 -9.29
CA LEU A 63 -2.05 -6.53 -8.23
C LEU A 63 -2.06 -5.83 -6.86
N SER A 64 -0.99 -5.09 -6.56
CA SER A 64 -0.90 -4.24 -5.36
C SER A 64 -2.00 -3.17 -5.37
N LEU A 65 -2.18 -2.48 -6.48
CA LEU A 65 -3.18 -1.43 -6.61
C LEU A 65 -4.63 -1.98 -6.59
N GLU A 66 -4.87 -3.17 -7.13
CA GLU A 66 -6.18 -3.85 -6.98
C GLU A 66 -6.49 -4.15 -5.51
N LYS A 67 -5.50 -4.60 -4.74
CA LYS A 67 -5.66 -4.83 -3.30
C LYS A 67 -5.92 -3.52 -2.56
N ARG A 68 -5.18 -2.47 -2.89
CA ARG A 68 -5.33 -1.13 -2.28
C ARG A 68 -6.72 -0.55 -2.51
N THR A 69 -7.17 -0.50 -3.76
CA THR A 69 -8.51 0.01 -4.11
C THR A 69 -9.63 -0.83 -3.51
N LYS A 70 -9.48 -2.16 -3.44
CA LYS A 70 -10.44 -3.04 -2.74
C LYS A 70 -10.50 -2.74 -1.24
N ALA A 71 -9.35 -2.55 -0.58
CA ALA A 71 -9.30 -2.20 0.83
C ALA A 71 -10.00 -0.86 1.10
N PHE A 72 -9.76 0.14 0.24
CA PHE A 72 -10.45 1.42 0.31
C PHE A 72 -11.97 1.28 0.13
N ALA A 73 -12.42 0.51 -0.87
CA ALA A 73 -13.85 0.25 -1.07
C ALA A 73 -14.52 -0.40 0.15
N ILE A 74 -13.83 -1.36 0.81
CA ILE A 74 -14.32 -1.97 2.06
C ILE A 74 -14.42 -0.92 3.17
N ALA A 75 -13.42 -0.04 3.31
CA ALA A 75 -13.43 1.01 4.31
C ALA A 75 -14.58 2.01 4.08
N ILE A 76 -14.85 2.39 2.83
CA ILE A 76 -16.03 3.21 2.46
C ILE A 76 -17.33 2.51 2.84
N VAL A 77 -17.47 1.19 2.58
CA VAL A 77 -18.66 0.43 2.98
C VAL A 77 -18.87 0.47 4.49
N GLN A 78 -17.81 0.23 5.27
CA GLN A 78 -17.89 0.26 6.74
C GLN A 78 -18.23 1.65 7.27
N PHE A 79 -17.63 2.69 6.69
CA PHE A 79 -17.93 4.07 7.04
C PHE A 79 -19.38 4.43 6.73
N CYS A 80 -19.89 4.07 5.54
CA CYS A 80 -21.29 4.28 5.18
C CYS A 80 -22.26 3.54 6.12
N ILE A 81 -21.93 2.32 6.57
CA ILE A 81 -22.71 1.61 7.60
C ILE A 81 -22.72 2.40 8.91
N TYR A 82 -21.60 2.98 9.29
CA TYR A 82 -21.50 3.81 10.49
C TYR A 82 -22.32 5.10 10.36
N LEU A 83 -22.23 5.81 9.24
CA LEU A 83 -23.02 7.01 8.97
C LEU A 83 -24.53 6.76 9.03
N ARG A 84 -24.99 5.58 8.59
CA ARG A 84 -26.40 5.18 8.72
C ARG A 84 -26.83 5.02 10.18
N LYS A 85 -25.95 4.48 11.04
CA LYS A 85 -26.23 4.37 12.48
C LYS A 85 -26.35 5.75 13.15
N LEU A 86 -25.67 6.75 12.60
CA LEU A 86 -25.77 8.15 13.02
C LEU A 86 -26.99 8.88 12.43
N ASN A 87 -27.84 8.18 11.65
CA ASN A 87 -29.03 8.73 10.99
C ASN A 87 -28.72 9.89 10.02
N LEU A 88 -27.57 9.85 9.34
CA LEU A 88 -27.27 10.83 8.30
C LEU A 88 -28.13 10.62 7.04
N PRO A 89 -28.30 11.66 6.18
CA PRO A 89 -29.14 11.56 5.00
C PRO A 89 -28.74 10.42 4.05
N GLU A 90 -29.64 9.48 3.80
CA GLU A 90 -29.37 8.28 2.98
C GLU A 90 -28.98 8.64 1.54
N ALA A 91 -29.47 9.75 1.00
CA ALA A 91 -29.07 10.25 -0.31
C ALA A 91 -27.56 10.56 -0.38
N LEU A 92 -27.02 11.22 0.65
CA LEU A 92 -25.59 11.55 0.74
C LEU A 92 -24.74 10.28 0.88
N ILE A 93 -25.15 9.37 1.77
CA ILE A 93 -24.47 8.09 1.99
C ILE A 93 -24.42 7.27 0.70
N ASN A 94 -25.51 7.24 -0.07
CA ASN A 94 -25.56 6.48 -1.30
C ASN A 94 -24.68 7.07 -2.41
N GLN A 95 -24.49 8.39 -2.46
CA GLN A 95 -23.55 8.99 -3.41
C GLN A 95 -22.10 8.59 -3.07
N LEU A 96 -21.71 8.72 -1.80
CA LEU A 96 -20.38 8.29 -1.35
C LEU A 96 -20.13 6.80 -1.59
N LEU A 97 -21.11 5.96 -1.24
CA LEU A 97 -20.98 4.51 -1.37
C LEU A 97 -20.79 4.08 -2.82
N LYS A 98 -21.55 4.68 -3.75
CA LYS A 98 -21.44 4.38 -5.18
C LYS A 98 -20.07 4.80 -5.70
N ALA A 99 -19.68 6.06 -5.54
CA ALA A 99 -18.41 6.57 -6.05
C ALA A 99 -17.20 5.84 -5.44
N GLY A 100 -17.17 5.68 -4.12
CA GLY A 100 -16.02 5.08 -3.43
C GLY A 100 -15.79 3.61 -3.76
N THR A 101 -16.86 2.84 -4.00
CA THR A 101 -16.72 1.44 -4.44
C THR A 101 -16.42 1.32 -5.93
N ALA A 102 -16.88 2.28 -6.74
CA ALA A 102 -16.66 2.30 -8.18
C ALA A 102 -15.18 2.46 -8.58
N ILE A 103 -14.35 3.10 -7.75
CA ILE A 103 -12.89 3.19 -7.99
C ILE A 103 -12.28 1.78 -8.17
N GLY A 104 -12.57 0.88 -7.23
CA GLY A 104 -12.02 -0.47 -7.24
C GLY A 104 -12.61 -1.35 -8.34
N SER A 105 -13.92 -1.26 -8.60
CA SER A 105 -14.55 -2.04 -9.67
C SER A 105 -14.05 -1.61 -11.05
N ASN A 106 -14.01 -0.31 -11.33
CA ASN A 106 -13.54 0.23 -12.61
C ASN A 106 -12.04 -0.01 -12.80
N TYR A 107 -11.23 0.05 -11.74
CA TYR A 107 -9.79 -0.26 -11.87
C TYR A 107 -9.53 -1.73 -12.22
N ARG A 108 -10.33 -2.65 -11.64
CA ARG A 108 -10.27 -4.07 -12.03
C ARG A 108 -10.64 -4.25 -13.49
N GLU A 109 -11.62 -3.50 -14.00
CA GLU A 109 -11.98 -3.54 -15.41
C GLU A 109 -10.87 -2.97 -16.31
N ALA A 110 -10.26 -1.85 -15.92
CA ALA A 110 -9.10 -1.29 -16.62
C ALA A 110 -7.96 -2.31 -16.74
N ASN A 111 -7.67 -3.09 -15.70
CA ASN A 111 -6.62 -4.12 -15.78
C ASN A 111 -6.92 -5.25 -16.78
N ARG A 112 -8.17 -5.37 -17.26
CA ARG A 112 -8.64 -6.32 -18.27
C ARG A 112 -8.93 -5.63 -19.62
N ALA A 113 -8.46 -4.42 -19.82
CA ALA A 113 -8.71 -3.67 -21.05
C ALA A 113 -8.22 -4.42 -22.29
N GLU A 114 -9.01 -4.38 -23.36
CA GLU A 114 -8.75 -5.08 -24.63
C GLU A 114 -7.75 -4.32 -25.50
N SER A 115 -7.60 -3.02 -25.25
CA SER A 115 -6.66 -2.15 -25.95
C SER A 115 -6.11 -1.05 -25.03
N LYS A 116 -5.13 -0.30 -25.53
CA LYS A 116 -4.58 0.85 -24.80
C LYS A 116 -5.57 2.00 -24.70
N LYS A 117 -6.33 2.26 -25.77
CA LYS A 117 -7.39 3.26 -25.78
C LYS A 117 -8.49 2.90 -24.77
N ASP A 118 -8.87 1.63 -24.72
CA ASP A 118 -9.80 1.10 -23.72
C ASP A 118 -9.25 1.25 -22.29
N PHE A 119 -7.96 0.93 -22.07
CA PHE A 119 -7.31 1.15 -20.77
C PHE A 119 -7.35 2.63 -20.35
N ILE A 120 -7.00 3.55 -21.25
CA ILE A 120 -7.01 5.00 -21.00
C ILE A 120 -8.42 5.48 -20.66
N HIS A 121 -9.43 5.03 -21.41
CA HIS A 121 -10.82 5.37 -21.16
C HIS A 121 -11.27 4.91 -19.77
N LYS A 122 -11.03 3.63 -19.43
CA LYS A 122 -11.41 3.06 -18.12
C LYS A 122 -10.67 3.73 -16.96
N ILE A 123 -9.39 4.05 -17.11
CA ILE A 123 -8.66 4.83 -16.09
C ILE A 123 -9.26 6.23 -15.94
N GLY A 124 -9.72 6.86 -17.01
CA GLY A 124 -10.44 8.13 -16.94
C GLY A 124 -11.74 8.04 -16.15
N ILE A 125 -12.44 6.90 -16.19
CA ILE A 125 -13.59 6.64 -15.32
C ILE A 125 -13.14 6.52 -13.86
N VAL A 126 -12.10 5.71 -13.58
CA VAL A 126 -11.55 5.56 -12.21
C VAL A 126 -11.13 6.91 -11.60
N GLU A 127 -10.51 7.78 -12.39
CA GLU A 127 -10.11 9.13 -11.99
C GLU A 127 -11.33 9.99 -11.59
N LYS A 128 -12.43 9.92 -12.35
CA LYS A 128 -13.69 10.61 -12.01
C LYS A 128 -14.29 10.09 -10.71
N GLU A 129 -14.39 8.77 -10.56
CA GLU A 129 -14.93 8.15 -9.32
C GLU A 129 -14.10 8.52 -8.09
N ALA A 130 -12.78 8.61 -8.23
CA ALA A 130 -11.89 9.07 -7.15
C ALA A 130 -12.14 10.53 -6.78
N SER A 131 -12.30 11.40 -7.78
CA SER A 131 -12.62 12.82 -7.58
C SER A 131 -13.99 13.02 -6.93
N GLU A 132 -15.01 12.27 -7.36
CA GLU A 132 -16.34 12.33 -6.77
C GLU A 132 -16.34 11.80 -5.32
N THR A 133 -15.59 10.74 -5.05
CA THR A 133 -15.45 10.20 -3.69
C THR A 133 -14.81 11.23 -2.75
N GLU A 134 -13.73 11.87 -3.18
CA GLU A 134 -13.08 12.95 -2.42
C GLU A 134 -14.07 14.09 -2.14
N PHE A 135 -14.79 14.56 -3.16
CA PHE A 135 -15.80 15.60 -3.01
C PHE A 135 -16.86 15.25 -1.96
N TRP A 136 -17.39 14.02 -1.98
CA TRP A 136 -18.41 13.63 -1.00
C TRP A 136 -17.85 13.51 0.43
N LEU A 137 -16.60 13.09 0.59
CA LEU A 137 -15.93 13.09 1.90
C LEU A 137 -15.72 14.52 2.41
N GLU A 138 -15.31 15.46 1.55
CA GLU A 138 -15.17 16.88 1.91
C GLU A 138 -16.53 17.49 2.30
N VAL A 139 -17.59 17.23 1.53
CA VAL A 139 -18.95 17.70 1.88
C VAL A 139 -19.38 17.18 3.26
N ILE A 140 -19.15 15.90 3.56
CA ILE A 140 -19.49 15.33 4.86
C ILE A 140 -18.70 16.01 5.98
N ASP A 141 -17.39 16.18 5.81
CA ASP A 141 -16.52 16.81 6.82
C ASP A 141 -16.89 18.28 7.07
N GLU A 142 -17.00 19.07 6.00
CA GLU A 142 -17.26 20.51 6.06
C GLU A 142 -18.69 20.84 6.51
N SER A 143 -19.64 19.92 6.33
CA SER A 143 -21.01 20.08 6.85
C SER A 143 -21.09 20.02 8.38
N ARG A 144 -20.04 19.55 9.07
CA ARG A 144 -19.96 19.42 10.53
C ARG A 144 -21.10 18.60 11.15
N ILE A 145 -21.66 17.66 10.38
CA ILE A 145 -22.72 16.74 10.84
C ILE A 145 -22.19 15.51 11.58
N LEU A 146 -20.87 15.33 11.59
CA LEU A 146 -20.20 14.18 12.20
C LEU A 146 -19.95 14.40 13.69
N ASP A 147 -20.10 13.33 14.48
CA ASP A 147 -19.53 13.29 15.82
C ASP A 147 -18.00 13.13 15.76
N LYS A 148 -17.35 13.25 16.92
CA LYS A 148 -15.89 13.18 17.03
C LYS A 148 -15.34 11.86 16.46
N THR A 149 -15.98 10.74 16.78
CA THR A 149 -15.52 9.41 16.35
C THR A 149 -15.65 9.26 14.84
N ALA A 150 -16.75 9.73 14.24
CA ALA A 150 -16.95 9.71 12.80
C ALA A 150 -15.95 10.60 12.06
N SER A 151 -15.59 11.76 12.61
CA SER A 151 -14.57 12.64 12.04
C SER A 151 -13.18 11.98 12.06
N GLU A 152 -12.84 11.27 13.14
CA GLU A 152 -11.59 10.49 13.23
C GLU A 152 -11.53 9.36 12.19
N GLU A 153 -12.66 8.68 11.93
CA GLU A 153 -12.77 7.65 10.89
C GLU A 153 -12.77 8.22 9.45
N LEU A 154 -13.29 9.43 9.24
CA LEU A 154 -13.30 10.10 7.94
C LEU A 154 -11.90 10.50 7.48
N THR A 155 -11.08 10.99 8.41
CA THR A 155 -9.73 11.53 8.13
C THR A 155 -8.85 10.60 7.27
N PRO A 156 -8.66 9.31 7.62
CA PRO A 156 -7.88 8.39 6.78
C PRO A 156 -8.53 8.11 5.41
N LEU A 157 -9.86 8.14 5.31
CA LEU A 157 -10.57 7.94 4.05
C LEU A 157 -10.35 9.10 3.09
N LEU A 158 -10.47 10.34 3.59
CA LEU A 158 -10.23 11.55 2.80
C LEU A 158 -8.76 11.64 2.34
N LYS A 159 -7.83 11.23 3.20
CA LYS A 159 -6.42 11.13 2.81
C LYS A 159 -6.22 10.10 1.70
N GLU A 160 -6.78 8.90 1.86
CA GLU A 160 -6.63 7.83 0.86
C GLU A 160 -7.32 8.20 -0.47
N SER A 161 -8.47 8.87 -0.46
CA SER A 161 -9.13 9.34 -1.69
C SER A 161 -8.24 10.31 -2.46
N LYS A 162 -7.60 11.27 -1.77
CA LYS A 162 -6.64 12.22 -2.35
C LYS A 162 -5.43 11.51 -2.96
N GLU A 163 -4.89 10.51 -2.27
CA GLU A 163 -3.77 9.73 -2.78
C GLU A 163 -4.16 8.89 -4.01
N LEU A 164 -5.34 8.28 -4.00
CA LEU A 164 -5.86 7.52 -5.14
C LEU A 164 -6.15 8.44 -6.33
N LEU A 165 -6.75 9.62 -6.11
CA LEU A 165 -6.99 10.60 -7.17
C LEU A 165 -5.67 11.05 -7.81
N ALA A 166 -4.68 11.45 -7.01
CA ALA A 166 -3.37 11.85 -7.52
C ALA A 166 -2.69 10.72 -8.32
N LEU A 167 -2.81 9.48 -7.84
CA LEU A 167 -2.28 8.29 -8.49
C LEU A 167 -2.97 8.02 -9.84
N PHE A 168 -4.30 8.03 -9.90
CA PHE A 168 -5.03 7.77 -11.13
C PHE A 168 -4.90 8.90 -12.15
N THR A 169 -4.85 10.15 -11.70
CA THR A 169 -4.49 11.31 -12.54
C THR A 169 -3.12 11.10 -13.20
N SER A 170 -2.14 10.63 -12.42
CA SER A 170 -0.79 10.35 -12.92
C SER A 170 -0.79 9.18 -13.93
N ILE A 171 -1.54 8.11 -13.68
CA ILE A 171 -1.67 6.98 -14.61
C ILE A 171 -2.33 7.43 -15.92
N SER A 172 -3.43 8.19 -15.81
CA SER A 172 -4.21 8.75 -16.93
C SER A 172 -3.32 9.60 -17.85
N LYS A 173 -2.64 10.62 -17.28
CA LYS A 173 -1.73 11.52 -18.02
C LYS A 173 -0.58 10.76 -18.69
N ASN A 174 0.05 9.83 -17.98
CA ASN A 174 1.16 9.05 -18.52
C ASN A 174 0.73 8.09 -19.63
N SER A 175 -0.48 7.55 -19.55
CA SER A 175 -1.00 6.60 -20.54
C SER A 175 -1.37 7.31 -21.84
N LYS A 176 -2.03 8.48 -21.75
CA LYS A 176 -2.36 9.34 -22.91
C LYS A 176 -1.11 9.77 -23.68
N ARG A 177 -0.12 10.34 -22.98
CA ARG A 177 1.15 10.76 -23.59
C ARG A 177 1.87 9.62 -24.33
N LYS A 178 1.89 8.41 -23.75
CA LYS A 178 2.51 7.24 -24.38
C LYS A 178 1.78 6.77 -25.64
N GLU A 179 0.48 7.01 -25.73
CA GLU A 179 -0.31 6.68 -26.91
C GLU A 179 -0.10 7.71 -28.02
N GLU A 180 -0.11 9.01 -27.69
CA GLU A 180 0.17 10.10 -28.63
C GLU A 180 1.54 9.95 -29.30
N VAL A 181 2.58 9.63 -28.52
CA VAL A 181 3.93 9.39 -29.07
C VAL A 181 3.94 8.20 -30.02
N ARG A 182 3.20 7.13 -29.72
CA ARG A 182 3.13 5.94 -30.58
C ARG A 182 2.39 6.21 -31.87
N GLU A 183 1.29 6.95 -31.82
CA GLU A 183 0.53 7.34 -33.00
C GLU A 183 1.38 8.22 -33.93
N PHE A 184 2.19 9.13 -33.36
CA PHE A 184 3.13 9.95 -34.12
C PHE A 184 4.29 9.13 -34.72
N GLU A 185 4.88 8.19 -33.98
CA GLU A 185 5.96 7.32 -34.47
C GLU A 185 5.50 6.30 -35.53
N SER A 186 4.19 6.04 -35.63
CA SER A 186 3.60 5.06 -36.56
C SER A 186 3.00 5.69 -37.82
N ALA A 187 3.00 7.02 -37.92
CA ALA A 187 2.47 7.81 -39.03
C ALA A 187 3.58 8.25 -40.01
#